data_AF-M5BM48-F1
#
_entry.id   AF-M5BM48-F1
#
_cell.length_a   1.000
_cell.length_b   1.000
_cell.length_c   1.000
_cell.angle_alpha   90.00
_cell.angle_beta   90.00
_cell.angle_gamma   90.00
#
_symmetry.space_group_name_H-M   'P 1'
#
loop_
_entity.id
_entity.type
_entity.pdbx_description
1 polymer ?
#
loop_
_entity_poly.entity_id
_entity_poly.type
_entity_poly.pdbx_seq_one_letter_code
_entity_poly.pdbx_strand_id
1 'polypeptide(L)'
;MNESWIALIMRGGCSFDDKVVRQAQKLGARAAIVGGKPQDPADELVAMSPSSDTQDIVIPAVYVTRVSYSTLIDLIASSNISTSGLRTVSVVLGPEETWAWWSPILSFAILLLLPSVMTLVTVFVHRVRAARHAARQRAPGDVVRALPIRVWTGAGWRQQPPLNKKETKKLVRRLPIQN
;
A
#
# COMPACT_ATOMS: atom_id res chain seq x y z
N MET A 1 -37.58 -27.76 5.30
CA MET A 1 -36.10 -27.87 5.28
C MET A 1 -35.64 -27.10 4.07
N ASN A 2 -35.05 -25.91 4.25
CA ASN A 2 -34.70 -25.03 3.14
C ASN A 2 -33.24 -25.33 2.74
N GLU A 3 -33.03 -26.41 1.99
CA GLU A 3 -31.71 -26.77 1.49
C GLU A 3 -31.26 -25.74 0.45
N SER A 4 -30.23 -24.96 0.76
CA SER A 4 -29.65 -24.01 -0.17
C SER A 4 -28.65 -24.73 -1.07
N TRP A 5 -28.90 -24.73 -2.38
CA TRP A 5 -28.03 -25.33 -3.38
C TRP A 5 -27.64 -24.30 -4.45
N ILE A 6 -26.55 -24.60 -5.15
CA ILE A 6 -26.00 -23.79 -6.24
C ILE A 6 -26.22 -24.57 -7.52
N ALA A 7 -26.85 -23.96 -8.51
CA ALA A 7 -27.09 -24.59 -9.80
C ALA A 7 -25.80 -24.60 -10.62
N LEU A 8 -25.42 -25.75 -11.15
CA LEU A 8 -24.32 -25.86 -12.12
C LEU A 8 -24.92 -26.10 -13.51
N ILE A 9 -24.69 -25.19 -14.44
CA ILE A 9 -25.39 -25.15 -15.73
C ILE A 9 -24.41 -24.95 -16.88
N MET A 10 -24.54 -25.72 -17.95
CA MET A 10 -23.72 -25.55 -19.16
C MET A 10 -24.38 -24.55 -20.12
N ARG A 11 -23.60 -23.64 -20.71
CA ARG A 11 -24.10 -22.69 -21.72
C ARG A 11 -24.49 -23.42 -23.01
N GLY A 12 -25.68 -23.11 -23.54
CA GLY A 12 -26.12 -23.56 -24.86
C GLY A 12 -27.41 -22.89 -25.32
N GLY A 13 -27.61 -22.78 -26.65
CA GLY A 13 -28.89 -22.52 -27.35
C GLY A 13 -29.77 -21.32 -26.97
N CYS A 14 -29.45 -20.56 -25.92
CA CYS A 14 -30.27 -19.49 -25.37
C CYS A 14 -29.43 -18.45 -24.63
N SER A 15 -30.04 -17.29 -24.39
CA SER A 15 -29.52 -16.20 -23.57
C SER A 15 -29.41 -16.62 -22.10
N PHE A 16 -28.45 -16.00 -21.41
CA PHE A 16 -28.11 -16.31 -20.01
C PHE A 16 -29.26 -15.96 -19.05
N ASP A 17 -29.85 -14.79 -19.26
CA ASP A 17 -30.92 -14.18 -18.47
C ASP A 17 -32.25 -14.93 -18.59
N ASP A 18 -32.68 -15.28 -19.80
CA ASP A 18 -34.04 -15.77 -20.02
C ASP A 18 -34.30 -17.17 -19.47
N LYS A 19 -33.34 -18.08 -19.64
CA LYS A 19 -33.58 -19.51 -19.41
C LYS A 19 -32.71 -20.11 -18.34
N VAL A 20 -31.44 -19.74 -18.28
CA VAL A 20 -30.50 -20.44 -17.39
C VAL A 20 -30.67 -19.95 -15.96
N VAL A 21 -30.52 -18.64 -15.74
CA VAL A 21 -30.57 -18.07 -14.38
C VAL A 21 -32.00 -18.00 -13.84
N ARG A 22 -32.95 -17.57 -14.67
CA ARG A 22 -34.36 -17.45 -14.26
C ARG A 22 -34.97 -18.80 -13.88
N GLN A 23 -34.63 -19.88 -14.60
CA GLN A 23 -35.11 -21.21 -14.24
C GLN A 23 -34.43 -21.73 -12.98
N ALA A 24 -33.12 -21.51 -12.81
CA ALA A 24 -32.43 -21.87 -11.57
C ALA A 24 -33.06 -21.17 -10.36
N GLN A 25 -33.39 -19.89 -10.47
CA GLN A 25 -34.09 -19.14 -9.43
C GLN A 25 -35.50 -19.68 -9.17
N LYS A 26 -36.27 -19.99 -10.21
CA LYS A 26 -37.62 -20.61 -10.08
C LYS A 26 -37.57 -21.97 -9.39
N LEU A 27 -36.49 -22.72 -9.58
CA LEU A 27 -36.24 -24.00 -8.92
C LEU A 27 -35.74 -23.83 -7.47
N GLY A 28 -35.50 -22.60 -7.01
CA GLY A 28 -35.08 -22.31 -5.64
C GLY A 28 -33.56 -22.35 -5.41
N ALA A 29 -32.74 -22.29 -6.46
CA ALA A 29 -31.30 -22.17 -6.31
C ALA A 29 -30.92 -20.85 -5.61
N ARG A 30 -29.87 -20.87 -4.80
CA ARG A 30 -29.32 -19.68 -4.13
C ARG A 30 -28.36 -18.90 -5.03
N ALA A 31 -27.69 -19.59 -5.95
CA ALA A 31 -26.75 -19.04 -6.91
C ALA A 31 -26.64 -19.96 -8.14
N ALA A 32 -26.06 -19.47 -9.23
CA ALA A 32 -25.82 -20.26 -10.43
C ALA A 32 -24.36 -20.14 -10.93
N ILE A 33 -23.77 -21.26 -11.34
CA ILE A 33 -22.47 -21.34 -11.98
C ILE A 33 -22.71 -21.77 -13.42
N VAL A 34 -22.32 -20.92 -14.37
CA VAL A 34 -22.52 -21.16 -15.80
C VAL A 34 -21.20 -21.51 -16.46
N GLY A 35 -21.10 -22.72 -17.01
CA GLY A 35 -19.94 -23.22 -17.72
C GLY A 35 -19.89 -22.80 -19.18
N GLY A 36 -18.67 -22.68 -19.72
CA GLY A 36 -18.42 -22.36 -21.11
C GLY A 36 -19.03 -23.33 -22.13
N LYS A 37 -19.22 -22.84 -23.36
CA LYS A 37 -19.84 -23.60 -24.44
C LYS A 37 -18.89 -24.71 -24.93
N PRO A 38 -19.36 -25.95 -25.17
CA PRO A 38 -18.51 -27.07 -25.57
C PRO A 38 -17.87 -26.95 -26.96
N GLN A 39 -18.30 -25.99 -27.77
CA GLN A 39 -17.81 -25.78 -29.14
C GLN A 39 -16.83 -24.60 -29.24
N ASP A 40 -16.49 -23.98 -28.12
CA ASP A 40 -15.57 -22.85 -28.09
C ASP A 40 -14.12 -23.36 -27.95
N PRO A 41 -13.26 -23.19 -28.96
CA PRO A 41 -11.87 -23.64 -28.90
C PRO A 41 -10.99 -22.72 -28.03
N ALA A 42 -11.40 -21.48 -27.77
CA ALA A 42 -10.59 -20.50 -27.04
C ALA A 42 -10.74 -20.61 -25.51
N ASP A 43 -11.79 -21.29 -25.04
CA ASP A 43 -12.18 -21.40 -23.62
C ASP A 43 -12.09 -20.06 -22.85
N GLU A 44 -12.48 -18.98 -23.52
CA GLU A 44 -12.35 -17.62 -23.00
C GLU A 44 -13.45 -17.30 -21.99
N LEU A 45 -13.12 -16.46 -21.00
CA LEU A 45 -14.09 -15.91 -20.06
C LEU A 45 -14.97 -14.91 -20.80
N VAL A 46 -16.28 -15.18 -20.82
CA VAL A 46 -17.27 -14.33 -21.50
C VAL A 46 -18.07 -13.54 -20.47
N ALA A 47 -18.18 -12.23 -20.69
CA ALA A 47 -19.06 -11.38 -19.89
C ALA A 47 -20.53 -11.79 -20.08
N MET A 48 -21.23 -12.02 -18.97
CA MET A 48 -22.64 -12.39 -18.97
C MET A 48 -23.51 -11.14 -19.03
N SER A 49 -23.56 -10.51 -20.21
CA SER A 49 -24.51 -9.43 -20.45
C SER A 49 -25.90 -9.99 -20.71
N PRO A 50 -26.94 -9.45 -20.07
CA PRO A 50 -28.30 -9.84 -20.38
C PRO A 50 -28.73 -9.32 -21.74
N SER A 51 -29.55 -10.12 -22.43
CA SER A 51 -30.21 -9.69 -23.67
C SER A 51 -31.54 -8.98 -23.44
N SER A 52 -32.15 -9.19 -22.28
CA SER A 52 -33.48 -8.69 -21.91
C SER A 52 -33.50 -8.08 -20.50
N ASP A 53 -34.68 -7.66 -20.04
CA ASP A 53 -34.86 -7.11 -18.69
C ASP A 53 -34.52 -8.13 -17.59
N THR A 54 -33.63 -7.71 -16.67
CA THR A 54 -33.10 -8.55 -15.58
C THR A 54 -33.54 -8.12 -14.19
N GLN A 55 -34.58 -7.29 -14.09
CA GLN A 55 -35.08 -6.78 -12.80
C GLN A 55 -35.58 -7.88 -11.85
N ASP A 56 -35.93 -9.05 -12.37
CA ASP A 56 -36.43 -10.17 -11.60
C ASP A 56 -35.34 -11.19 -11.20
N ILE A 57 -34.11 -11.04 -11.71
CA ILE A 57 -32.99 -11.92 -11.37
C ILE A 57 -32.35 -11.42 -10.07
N VAL A 58 -32.50 -12.20 -9.00
CA VAL A 58 -32.01 -11.86 -7.65
C VAL A 58 -30.81 -12.72 -7.24
N ILE A 59 -30.67 -13.91 -7.84
CA ILE A 59 -29.58 -14.82 -7.48
C ILE A 59 -28.26 -14.41 -8.15
N PRO A 60 -27.13 -14.45 -7.42
CA PRO A 60 -25.82 -14.23 -8.02
C PRO A 60 -25.47 -15.36 -8.98
N ALA A 61 -24.79 -15.03 -10.06
CA ALA A 61 -24.32 -15.98 -11.04
C ALA A 61 -22.91 -15.66 -11.52
N VAL A 62 -22.09 -16.71 -11.71
CA VAL A 62 -20.69 -16.59 -12.13
C VAL A 62 -20.45 -17.46 -13.36
N TYR A 63 -19.71 -16.92 -14.33
CA TYR A 63 -19.25 -17.67 -15.49
C TYR A 63 -17.93 -18.36 -15.18
N VAL A 64 -17.81 -19.62 -15.56
CA VAL A 64 -16.56 -20.39 -15.48
C VAL A 64 -16.21 -20.96 -16.84
N THR A 65 -14.91 -21.14 -17.07
CA THR A 65 -14.41 -21.78 -18.29
C THR A 65 -14.95 -23.21 -18.40
N ARG A 66 -15.02 -23.74 -19.62
CA ARG A 66 -15.43 -25.11 -19.91
C ARG A 66 -14.53 -26.10 -19.16
N VAL A 67 -13.22 -25.88 -19.13
CA VAL A 67 -12.30 -26.76 -18.39
C VAL A 67 -12.67 -26.80 -16.91
N SER A 68 -12.88 -25.63 -16.29
CA SER A 68 -13.28 -25.53 -14.88
C SER A 68 -14.63 -26.22 -14.64
N TYR A 69 -15.59 -26.04 -15.55
CA TYR A 69 -16.89 -26.71 -15.48
C TYR A 69 -16.76 -28.23 -15.50
N SER A 70 -15.96 -28.79 -16.42
CA SER A 70 -15.72 -30.24 -16.45
C SER A 70 -15.05 -30.74 -15.17
N THR A 71 -14.06 -30.01 -14.65
CA THR A 71 -13.41 -30.35 -13.39
C THR A 71 -14.42 -30.37 -12.24
N LEU A 72 -15.34 -29.40 -12.17
CA LEU A 72 -16.40 -29.40 -11.16
C LEU A 72 -17.32 -30.63 -11.27
N ILE A 73 -17.69 -31.03 -12.49
CA ILE A 73 -18.50 -32.23 -12.72
C ILE A 73 -17.75 -33.49 -12.28
N ASP A 74 -16.47 -33.61 -12.59
CA ASP A 74 -15.64 -34.75 -12.19
C ASP A 74 -15.46 -34.81 -10.67
N LEU A 75 -15.31 -33.66 -10.01
CA LEU A 75 -15.27 -33.55 -8.56
C LEU A 75 -16.61 -33.95 -7.94
N ILE A 76 -17.73 -33.55 -8.52
CA ILE A 76 -19.06 -33.99 -8.08
C ILE A 76 -19.19 -35.51 -8.25
N ALA A 77 -18.78 -36.05 -9.39
CA ALA A 77 -18.85 -37.49 -9.66
C ALA A 77 -17.98 -38.31 -8.70
N SER A 78 -16.81 -37.80 -8.30
CA SER A 78 -15.89 -38.46 -7.36
C SER A 78 -16.16 -38.13 -5.88
N SER A 79 -17.05 -37.18 -5.59
CA SER A 79 -17.34 -36.77 -4.21
C SER A 79 -18.02 -37.86 -3.40
N ASN A 80 -17.64 -37.94 -2.12
CA ASN A 80 -18.26 -38.81 -1.12
C ASN A 80 -19.39 -38.11 -0.34
N ILE A 81 -19.65 -36.83 -0.63
CA ILE A 81 -20.69 -36.04 0.04
C ILE A 81 -21.95 -36.15 -0.82
N SER A 82 -23.06 -36.55 -0.20
CA SER A 82 -24.37 -36.55 -0.86
C SER A 82 -25.37 -35.68 -0.11
N THR A 83 -26.14 -34.91 -0.87
CA THR A 83 -27.27 -34.11 -0.38
C THR A 83 -28.52 -34.64 -1.08
N SER A 84 -29.51 -35.07 -0.31
CA SER A 84 -30.78 -35.60 -0.87
C SER A 84 -30.60 -36.74 -1.88
N GLY A 85 -29.55 -37.57 -1.70
CA GLY A 85 -29.24 -38.71 -2.56
C GLY A 85 -28.45 -38.38 -3.83
N LEU A 86 -28.18 -37.10 -4.11
CA LEU A 86 -27.30 -36.66 -5.19
C LEU A 86 -25.90 -36.36 -4.65
N ARG A 87 -24.86 -36.69 -5.42
CA ARG A 87 -23.48 -36.30 -5.09
C ARG A 87 -23.31 -34.78 -5.23
N THR A 88 -22.60 -34.16 -4.30
CA THR A 88 -22.44 -32.70 -4.23
C THR A 88 -21.05 -32.28 -3.78
N VAL A 89 -20.63 -31.09 -4.18
CA VAL A 89 -19.36 -30.46 -3.76
C VAL A 89 -19.66 -29.11 -3.11
N SER A 90 -18.98 -28.80 -2.01
CA SER A 90 -19.05 -27.49 -1.39
C SER A 90 -18.23 -26.48 -2.21
N VAL A 91 -18.90 -25.44 -2.71
CA VAL A 91 -18.26 -24.35 -3.46
C VAL A 91 -18.43 -23.05 -2.68
N VAL A 92 -17.35 -22.29 -2.52
CA VAL A 92 -17.36 -20.96 -1.92
C VAL A 92 -17.25 -19.93 -3.03
N LEU A 93 -18.27 -19.09 -3.17
CA LEU A 93 -18.27 -17.94 -4.07
C LEU A 93 -17.73 -16.75 -3.28
N GLY A 94 -16.45 -16.45 -3.46
CA GLY A 94 -15.78 -15.29 -2.87
C GLY A 94 -15.35 -14.30 -3.94
N PRO A 95 -15.13 -13.01 -3.58
CA PRO A 95 -14.36 -12.13 -4.44
C PRO A 95 -12.98 -12.75 -4.66
N GLU A 96 -12.47 -12.70 -5.90
CA GLU A 96 -11.16 -13.25 -6.22
C GLU A 96 -10.08 -12.58 -5.34
N GLU A 97 -9.41 -13.37 -4.49
CA GLU A 97 -8.32 -12.91 -3.62
C GLU A 97 -6.98 -12.81 -4.37
N THR A 98 -6.97 -12.26 -5.57
CA THR A 98 -5.73 -12.18 -6.37
C THR A 98 -4.84 -10.98 -6.01
N TRP A 99 -5.27 -10.05 -5.14
CA TRP A 99 -4.45 -8.87 -4.75
C TRP A 99 -4.74 -8.23 -3.37
N ALA A 100 -5.09 -8.99 -2.33
CA ALA A 100 -5.27 -8.48 -0.96
C ALA A 100 -4.03 -7.81 -0.30
N TRP A 101 -2.91 -7.69 -1.01
CA TRP A 101 -1.58 -7.42 -0.44
C TRP A 101 -1.31 -5.91 -0.28
N TRP A 102 -2.14 -5.08 -0.93
CA TRP A 102 -2.20 -3.64 -0.70
C TRP A 102 -3.49 -3.37 0.05
N SER A 103 -3.55 -3.80 1.32
CA SER A 103 -4.60 -3.30 2.21
C SER A 103 -4.68 -1.77 2.03
N PRO A 104 -5.87 -1.15 1.97
CA PRO A 104 -5.99 0.29 1.79
C PRO A 104 -5.10 1.06 2.78
N ILE A 105 -5.00 0.52 4.00
CA ILE A 105 -4.14 1.01 5.08
C ILE A 105 -2.66 1.04 4.69
N LEU A 106 -2.13 -0.02 4.06
CA LEU A 106 -0.73 -0.07 3.63
C LEU A 106 -0.45 0.95 2.51
N SER A 107 -1.38 1.11 1.57
CA SER A 107 -1.30 2.13 0.51
C SER A 107 -1.29 3.55 1.09
N PHE A 108 -2.18 3.84 2.05
CA PHE A 108 -2.21 5.13 2.75
C PHE A 108 -0.94 5.36 3.58
N ALA A 109 -0.44 4.32 4.26
CA ALA A 109 0.79 4.41 5.04
C ALA A 109 1.99 4.75 4.13
N ILE A 110 2.12 4.08 2.97
CA ILE A 110 3.19 4.37 2.00
C ILE A 110 3.06 5.79 1.44
N LEU A 111 1.84 6.22 1.07
CA LEU A 111 1.57 7.56 0.55
C LEU A 111 1.93 8.66 1.55
N LEU A 112 1.66 8.46 2.85
CA LEU A 112 1.96 9.42 3.91
C LEU A 112 3.42 9.37 4.34
N LEU A 113 4.02 8.17 4.37
CA LEU A 113 5.35 7.95 4.93
C LEU A 113 6.46 8.33 3.95
N LEU A 114 6.30 8.15 2.63
CA LEU A 114 7.30 8.60 1.64
C LEU A 114 7.62 10.11 1.72
N PRO A 115 6.65 11.04 1.63
CA PRO A 115 6.94 12.48 1.70
C PRO A 115 7.42 12.89 3.10
N SER A 116 6.94 12.23 4.16
CA SER A 116 7.42 12.47 5.52
C SER A 116 8.88 12.06 5.69
N VAL A 117 9.29 10.91 5.16
CA VAL A 117 10.69 10.47 5.22
C VAL A 117 11.58 11.36 4.37
N MET A 118 11.12 11.74 3.17
CA MET A 118 11.87 12.62 2.28
C MET A 118 12.13 13.99 2.93
N THR A 119 11.12 14.59 3.55
CA THR A 119 11.26 15.86 4.29
C THR A 119 12.13 15.73 5.54
N LEU A 120 12.06 14.62 6.28
CA LEU A 120 12.92 14.38 7.43
C LEU A 120 14.40 14.27 7.02
N VAL A 121 14.68 13.53 5.94
CA VAL A 121 16.04 13.39 5.39
C VAL A 121 16.57 14.72 4.90
N THR A 122 15.75 15.53 4.20
CA THR A 122 16.20 16.86 3.73
C THR A 122 16.50 17.80 4.90
N VAL A 123 15.66 17.82 5.94
CA VAL A 123 15.91 18.62 7.15
C VAL A 123 17.17 18.12 7.88
N PHE A 124 17.35 16.81 8.03
CA PHE A 124 18.52 16.23 8.68
C PHE A 124 19.81 16.63 7.96
N VAL A 125 19.85 16.45 6.63
CA VAL A 125 20.99 16.86 5.81
C VAL A 125 21.24 18.37 5.92
N HIS A 126 20.18 19.18 5.92
CA HIS A 126 20.29 20.63 6.05
C HIS A 126 20.83 21.04 7.42
N ARG A 127 20.36 20.43 8.52
CA ARG A 127 20.85 20.67 9.88
C ARG A 127 22.33 20.32 10.01
N VAL A 128 22.73 19.17 9.46
CA VAL A 128 24.14 18.73 9.45
C VAL A 128 25.00 19.70 8.65
N ARG A 129 24.55 20.11 7.45
CA ARG A 129 25.27 21.09 6.63
C ARG A 129 25.36 22.44 7.33
N ALA A 130 24.28 22.95 7.90
CA ALA A 130 24.25 24.22 8.62
C ALA A 130 25.20 24.21 9.83
N ALA A 131 25.24 23.12 10.60
CA ALA A 131 26.19 22.95 11.70
C ALA A 131 27.65 22.96 11.20
N ARG A 132 27.92 22.30 10.06
CA ARG A 132 29.24 22.33 9.42
C ARG A 132 29.59 23.72 8.88
N HIS A 133 28.63 24.47 8.30
CA HIS A 133 28.84 25.85 7.86
C HIS A 133 29.14 26.78 9.04
N ALA A 134 28.42 26.64 10.15
CA ALA A 134 28.70 27.40 11.37
C ALA A 134 30.09 27.08 11.94
N ALA A 135 30.56 25.83 11.83
CA ALA A 135 31.93 25.46 12.21
C ALA A 135 32.99 26.06 11.29
N ARG A 136 32.72 26.19 9.98
CA ARG A 136 33.65 26.81 9.01
C ARG A 136 33.72 28.33 9.10
N GLN A 137 32.64 28.98 9.52
CA GLN A 137 32.62 30.44 9.75
C GLN A 137 33.22 30.85 11.10
N ARG A 138 33.49 29.90 12.00
CA ARG A 138 34.29 30.19 13.20
C ARG A 138 35.73 30.44 12.75
N ALA A 139 36.17 31.69 12.90
CA ALA A 139 37.55 32.06 12.67
C ALA A 139 38.49 31.14 13.48
N PRO A 140 39.56 30.60 12.87
CA PRO A 140 40.51 29.75 13.58
C PRO A 140 41.03 30.51 14.81
N GLY A 141 41.08 29.84 15.97
CA GLY A 141 41.51 30.47 17.22
C GLY A 141 42.91 31.10 17.11
N ASP A 142 43.74 30.59 16.21
CA ASP A 142 45.09 31.07 15.92
C ASP A 142 45.07 32.43 15.22
N VAL A 143 44.13 32.62 14.28
CA VAL A 143 43.88 33.90 13.60
C VAL A 143 43.29 34.91 14.57
N VAL A 144 42.32 34.49 15.40
CA VAL A 144 41.70 35.34 16.43
C VAL A 144 42.74 35.85 17.44
N ARG A 145 43.71 35.01 17.81
CA ARG A 145 44.81 35.38 18.72
C ARG A 145 45.88 36.26 18.06
N ALA A 146 46.00 36.23 16.74
CA ALA A 146 46.93 37.06 15.99
C ALA A 146 46.36 38.45 15.65
N LEU A 147 45.06 38.70 15.95
CA LEU A 147 44.48 40.02 15.73
C LEU A 147 45.15 41.08 16.63
N PRO A 148 45.51 42.25 16.06
CA PRO A 148 46.14 43.31 16.83
C PRO A 148 45.14 43.91 17.82
N ILE A 149 45.35 43.65 19.11
CA ILE A 149 44.55 44.25 20.17
C ILE A 149 45.06 45.69 20.39
N ARG A 150 44.16 46.66 20.21
CA ARG A 150 44.39 48.07 20.54
C ARG A 150 43.53 48.45 21.73
N VAL A 151 44.13 49.06 22.74
CA VAL A 151 43.41 49.52 23.93
C VAL A 151 43.32 51.04 23.87
N TRP A 152 42.10 51.57 24.02
CA TRP A 152 41.86 53.02 24.10
C TRP A 152 42.23 53.52 25.49
N THR A 153 43.11 54.53 25.57
CA THR A 153 43.63 55.04 26.85
C THR A 153 43.21 56.48 27.14
N GLY A 154 42.06 56.91 26.62
CA GLY A 154 41.51 58.26 26.84
C GLY A 154 42.18 59.36 26.03
N ALA A 155 43.48 59.23 25.71
CA ALA A 155 44.25 60.18 24.89
C ALA A 155 44.67 59.64 23.51
N GLY A 156 44.30 58.40 23.17
CA GLY A 156 44.59 57.78 21.87
C GLY A 156 44.61 56.25 21.88
N TRP A 157 44.69 55.66 20.69
CA TRP A 157 44.86 54.21 20.49
C TRP A 157 46.33 53.81 20.58
N ARG A 158 46.68 52.86 21.46
CA ARG A 158 48.01 52.23 21.47
C ARG A 158 47.90 50.73 21.14
N GLN A 159 48.85 50.23 20.34
CA GLN A 159 49.00 48.80 20.06
C GLN A 159 49.68 48.12 21.25
N GLN A 160 49.12 47.00 21.71
CA GLN A 160 49.72 46.21 22.78
C GLN A 160 50.69 45.17 22.19
N PRO A 161 51.92 45.01 22.72
CA PRO A 161 52.85 43.98 22.25
C PRO A 161 52.30 42.57 22.52
N PRO A 162 52.67 41.56 21.69
CA PRO A 162 52.12 40.22 21.80
C PRO A 162 52.46 39.60 23.16
N LEU A 163 51.42 39.26 23.90
CA LEU A 163 51.51 38.83 25.30
C LEU A 163 51.91 37.34 25.38
N ASN A 164 52.96 37.02 26.14
CA ASN A 164 53.43 35.64 26.34
C ASN A 164 52.30 34.75 26.93
N LYS A 165 52.26 33.45 26.58
CA LYS A 165 51.26 32.46 27.05
C LYS A 165 51.10 32.43 28.58
N LYS A 166 52.15 32.77 29.33
CA LYS A 166 52.11 32.85 30.80
C LYS A 166 51.36 34.08 31.32
N GLU A 167 51.44 35.19 30.59
CA GLU A 167 50.80 36.45 30.96
C GLU A 167 49.34 36.52 30.52
N THR A 168 48.99 35.95 29.36
CA THR A 168 47.58 35.81 28.91
C THR A 168 46.75 34.99 29.91
N LYS A 169 47.30 33.87 30.40
CA LYS A 169 46.63 33.04 31.43
C LYS A 169 46.46 33.77 32.77
N LYS A 170 47.32 34.76 33.06
CA LYS A 170 47.28 35.58 34.28
C LYS A 170 46.30 36.74 34.14
N LEU A 171 46.18 37.32 32.96
CA LEU A 171 45.22 38.39 32.63
C LEU A 171 43.78 37.88 32.50
N VAL A 172 43.55 36.72 31.87
CA VAL A 172 42.21 36.10 31.80
C VAL A 172 41.68 35.73 33.20
N ARG A 173 42.56 35.42 34.16
CA ARG A 173 42.16 35.20 35.57
C ARG A 173 41.89 36.49 36.36
N ARG A 174 42.36 37.65 35.88
CA ARG A 174 42.21 38.93 36.58
C ARG A 174 41.09 39.81 36.02
N LEU A 175 40.48 39.42 34.90
CA LEU A 175 39.29 40.12 34.39
C LEU A 175 38.10 39.73 35.26
N PRO A 176 37.42 40.68 35.92
CA PRO A 176 36.18 40.38 36.60
C PRO A 176 35.17 39.91 35.54
N ILE A 177 34.57 38.75 35.79
CA ILE A 177 33.42 38.26 35.04
C ILE A 177 32.31 39.27 35.36
N GLN A 178 32.06 40.23 34.47
CA GLN A 178 30.79 40.94 34.48
C GLN A 178 29.75 39.97 33.92
N ASN A 179 28.81 39.60 34.79
CA ASN A 179 27.51 39.03 34.42
C ASN A 179 26.74 40.00 33.51
#